data_AF-A0A959S043-F1
#
_entry.id   AF-A0A959S043-F1
#
_cell.length_a   1.000
_cell.length_b   1.000
_cell.length_c   1.000
_cell.angle_alpha   90.00
_cell.angle_beta   90.00
_cell.angle_gamma   90.00
#
_symmetry.space_group_name_H-M   'P 1'
#
loop_
_entity.id
_entity.type
_entity.pdbx_description
1 polymer ?
#
loop_
_entity_poly.entity_id
_entity_poly.type
_entity_poly.pdbx_seq_one_letter_code
_entity_poly.pdbx_strand_id
1 'polypeptide(L)'
;ICHEEDPTRPVTSACDNIAADGGATTLEFLNALDIVGYNYVDRWHERQELYFSIDRHEHPNWKMIGTENGSNHGNNRGSYSLGDDLNSVKPDYNYNMINSEQLWKFVKIHDYVIGDFMWTGIDYLGESRWPGISRSFAPLDLCGFPKDGFYFYQSQWTAEPMLHLFPHWNWEGREGQIIPVLCYTNCNEVELFVNGKSYGEKRIEFPRQGHSGAWNKFDNPVVNPTTADLHLQWDIPYSPGVLKAVGKVNGKIVSTFEIKTTGNPFNLKLHPDSDTLLIDERGVANVRVEILDSQGNIVPTADNLVTFLIEGEGKIIGVGNGDPNDHISFKLSERKAFNGLCQVVIQSTQKSGKIKLTAKSNKLKEAHLDLYSH
;
A
#
# COMPACT_ATOMS: atom_id res chain seq x y z
N ILE A 1 18.31 -10.40 -32.74
CA ILE A 1 18.84 -9.27 -31.95
C ILE A 1 18.95 -9.61 -30.47
N CYS A 2 17.86 -9.66 -29.67
CA CYS A 2 17.99 -9.90 -28.22
C CYS A 2 18.78 -11.17 -27.88
N HIS A 3 18.45 -12.31 -28.49
CA HIS A 3 19.21 -13.56 -28.30
C HIS A 3 20.60 -13.57 -28.95
N GLU A 4 20.85 -12.71 -29.95
CA GLU A 4 22.18 -12.59 -30.56
C GLU A 4 23.14 -11.84 -29.63
N GLU A 5 22.65 -10.79 -28.96
CA GLU A 5 23.42 -10.00 -27.99
C GLU A 5 23.53 -10.70 -26.63
N ASP A 6 22.46 -11.36 -26.18
CA ASP A 6 22.41 -12.10 -24.93
C ASP A 6 21.49 -13.32 -25.02
N PRO A 7 22.03 -14.52 -25.31
CA PRO A 7 21.25 -15.75 -25.37
C PRO A 7 20.91 -16.31 -23.97
N THR A 8 21.37 -15.68 -22.89
CA THR A 8 21.22 -16.22 -21.52
C THR A 8 19.91 -15.80 -20.84
N ARG A 9 19.18 -14.85 -21.42
CA ARG A 9 17.94 -14.30 -20.85
C ARG A 9 16.74 -14.52 -21.76
N PRO A 10 15.57 -14.89 -21.20
CA PRO A 10 14.35 -14.99 -21.98
C PRO A 10 13.87 -13.60 -22.43
N VAL A 11 13.29 -13.54 -23.62
CA VAL A 11 12.63 -12.38 -24.20
C VAL A 11 11.14 -12.44 -23.89
N THR A 12 10.60 -11.30 -23.42
CA THR A 12 9.17 -11.11 -23.18
C THR A 12 8.73 -9.75 -23.72
N SER A 13 7.42 -9.54 -23.81
CA SER A 13 6.81 -8.28 -24.18
C SER A 13 5.50 -8.08 -23.41
N ALA A 14 5.22 -6.84 -23.05
CA ALA A 14 3.99 -6.45 -22.37
C ALA A 14 2.85 -6.31 -23.38
N CYS A 15 1.95 -7.29 -23.42
CA CYS A 15 0.86 -7.34 -24.40
C CYS A 15 -0.47 -6.96 -23.74
N ASP A 16 -0.99 -5.77 -24.01
CA ASP A 16 -2.28 -5.29 -23.49
C ASP A 16 -3.48 -5.73 -24.35
N ASN A 17 -3.24 -6.05 -25.62
CA ASN A 17 -4.26 -6.47 -26.59
C ASN A 17 -4.21 -7.97 -26.87
N ILE A 18 -3.82 -8.80 -25.90
CA ILE A 18 -3.64 -10.25 -26.10
C ILE A 18 -4.88 -10.92 -26.70
N ALA A 19 -6.07 -10.47 -26.32
CA ALA A 19 -7.36 -10.98 -26.77
C ALA A 19 -8.36 -9.84 -27.03
N ALA A 20 -7.87 -8.68 -27.46
CA ALA A 20 -8.74 -7.54 -27.76
C ALA A 20 -9.73 -7.86 -28.89
N ASP A 21 -10.99 -7.43 -28.74
CA ASP A 21 -12.07 -7.61 -29.73
C ASP A 21 -11.69 -7.13 -31.14
N GLY A 22 -10.77 -6.15 -31.22
CA GLY A 22 -10.17 -5.68 -32.47
C GLY A 22 -8.69 -5.38 -32.29
N GLY A 23 -7.88 -5.85 -33.24
CA GLY A 23 -6.43 -5.62 -33.20
C GLY A 23 -5.70 -6.49 -32.16
N ALA A 24 -6.20 -7.70 -31.90
CA ALA A 24 -5.54 -8.64 -31.01
C ALA A 24 -4.08 -8.88 -31.46
N THR A 25 -3.19 -9.02 -30.47
CA THR A 25 -1.78 -9.39 -30.73
C THR A 25 -1.73 -10.68 -31.54
N THR A 26 -0.92 -10.71 -32.59
CA THR A 26 -0.88 -11.88 -33.48
C THR A 26 -0.26 -13.07 -32.76
N LEU A 27 -0.80 -14.26 -33.03
CA LEU A 27 -0.27 -15.50 -32.48
C LEU A 27 1.20 -15.74 -32.92
N GLU A 28 1.58 -15.30 -34.11
CA GLU A 28 2.97 -15.33 -34.59
C GLU A 28 3.90 -14.51 -33.67
N PHE A 29 3.48 -13.30 -33.27
CA PHE A 29 4.27 -12.48 -32.35
C PHE A 29 4.36 -13.12 -30.96
N LEU A 30 3.24 -13.61 -30.42
CA LEU A 30 3.21 -14.25 -29.10
C LEU A 30 4.11 -15.51 -29.07
N ASN A 31 4.10 -16.32 -30.13
CA ASN A 31 4.96 -17.50 -30.26
C ASN A 31 6.45 -17.19 -30.46
N ALA A 32 6.80 -15.95 -30.82
CA ALA A 32 8.19 -15.51 -30.92
C ALA A 32 8.80 -15.12 -29.55
N LEU A 33 7.96 -14.98 -28.50
CA LEU A 33 8.41 -14.68 -27.14
C LEU A 33 8.80 -15.96 -26.39
N ASP A 34 9.84 -15.91 -25.56
CA ASP A 34 10.18 -17.02 -24.66
C ASP A 34 9.21 -17.13 -23.48
N ILE A 35 8.65 -15.98 -23.08
CA ILE A 35 7.64 -15.83 -22.03
C ILE A 35 6.60 -14.83 -22.54
N VAL A 36 5.33 -15.23 -22.54
CA VAL A 36 4.21 -14.37 -22.96
C VAL A 36 3.82 -13.46 -21.79
N GLY A 37 3.90 -12.16 -22.02
CA GLY A 37 3.60 -11.13 -21.03
C GLY A 37 2.21 -10.53 -21.21
N TYR A 38 1.46 -10.44 -20.13
CA TYR A 38 0.07 -10.00 -20.12
C TYR A 38 -0.07 -8.67 -19.37
N ASN A 39 -0.56 -7.65 -20.07
CA ASN A 39 -1.02 -6.42 -19.43
C ASN A 39 -2.54 -6.48 -19.26
N TYR A 40 -3.03 -6.32 -18.03
CA TYR A 40 -4.45 -6.35 -17.67
C TYR A 40 -5.14 -7.62 -18.19
N VAL A 41 -4.64 -8.78 -17.75
CA VAL A 41 -5.06 -10.10 -18.25
C VAL A 41 -6.58 -10.30 -18.18
N ASP A 42 -7.23 -9.66 -17.21
CA ASP A 42 -8.66 -9.72 -16.92
C ASP A 42 -9.54 -8.77 -17.77
N ARG A 43 -8.94 -8.02 -18.70
CA ARG A 43 -9.64 -6.96 -19.44
C ARG A 43 -10.62 -7.46 -20.50
N TRP A 44 -10.33 -8.61 -21.13
CA TRP A 44 -10.99 -9.01 -22.38
C TRP A 44 -11.84 -10.27 -22.23
N HIS A 45 -13.09 -10.21 -22.67
CA HIS A 45 -14.05 -11.33 -22.68
C HIS A 45 -14.09 -12.10 -21.34
N GLU A 46 -14.12 -13.44 -21.39
CA GLU A 46 -14.16 -14.33 -20.22
C GLU A 46 -12.84 -14.36 -19.43
N ARG A 47 -11.81 -13.60 -19.84
CA ARG A 47 -10.57 -13.52 -19.05
C ARG A 47 -10.74 -12.76 -17.76
N GLN A 48 -11.81 -11.98 -17.62
CA GLN A 48 -12.15 -11.36 -16.34
C GLN A 48 -12.30 -12.41 -15.22
N GLU A 49 -12.79 -13.59 -15.55
CA GLU A 49 -12.95 -14.70 -14.62
C GLU A 49 -11.87 -15.79 -14.78
N LEU A 50 -11.43 -16.02 -16.02
CA LEU A 50 -10.54 -17.15 -16.36
C LEU A 50 -9.06 -16.76 -16.47
N TYR A 51 -8.74 -15.46 -16.46
CA TYR A 51 -7.38 -14.94 -16.55
C TYR A 51 -6.54 -15.61 -17.66
N PHE A 52 -5.56 -16.43 -17.27
CA PHE A 52 -4.61 -17.11 -18.15
C PHE A 52 -5.12 -18.49 -18.62
N SER A 53 -6.22 -19.01 -18.08
CA SER A 53 -6.64 -20.40 -18.26
C SER A 53 -6.98 -20.76 -19.71
N ILE A 54 -7.55 -19.83 -20.47
CA ILE A 54 -7.89 -20.04 -21.89
C ILE A 54 -6.60 -20.33 -22.68
N ASP A 55 -5.60 -19.45 -22.58
CA ASP A 55 -4.32 -19.66 -23.27
C ASP A 55 -3.56 -20.85 -22.72
N ARG A 56 -3.70 -21.16 -21.43
CA ARG A 56 -3.05 -22.34 -20.85
C ARG A 56 -3.54 -23.62 -21.52
N HIS A 57 -4.84 -23.67 -21.83
CA HIS A 57 -5.44 -24.79 -22.54
C HIS A 57 -5.03 -24.83 -24.02
N GLU A 58 -5.06 -23.68 -24.70
CA GLU A 58 -4.75 -23.59 -26.14
C GLU A 58 -3.24 -23.72 -26.44
N HIS A 59 -2.40 -23.26 -25.50
CA HIS A 59 -0.95 -23.17 -25.63
C HIS A 59 -0.24 -23.76 -24.39
N PRO A 60 -0.32 -25.08 -24.16
CA PRO A 60 0.17 -25.72 -22.94
C PRO A 60 1.68 -25.62 -22.69
N ASN A 61 2.46 -25.19 -23.69
CA ASN A 61 3.90 -24.98 -23.59
C ASN A 61 4.30 -23.52 -23.30
N TRP A 62 3.36 -22.57 -23.35
CA TRP A 62 3.66 -21.19 -23.05
C TRP A 62 4.01 -21.01 -21.57
N LYS A 63 5.01 -20.16 -21.35
CA LYS A 63 5.33 -19.60 -20.03
C LYS A 63 4.65 -18.24 -19.97
N MET A 64 3.95 -17.95 -18.88
CA MET A 64 3.09 -16.78 -18.77
C MET A 64 3.49 -15.92 -17.58
N ILE A 65 3.42 -14.61 -17.75
CA ILE A 65 3.67 -13.65 -16.67
C ILE A 65 2.74 -12.45 -16.80
N GLY A 66 2.21 -11.95 -15.69
CA GLY A 66 1.56 -10.64 -15.66
C GLY A 66 2.62 -9.56 -15.73
N THR A 67 2.74 -8.87 -16.87
CA THR A 67 3.74 -7.80 -17.07
C THR A 67 3.27 -6.45 -16.56
N GLU A 68 1.96 -6.25 -16.42
CA GLU A 68 1.36 -5.06 -15.83
C GLU A 68 -0.10 -5.35 -15.44
N ASN A 69 -0.44 -5.37 -14.16
CA ASN A 69 -1.83 -5.52 -13.72
C ASN A 69 -2.18 -4.58 -12.58
N GLY A 70 -3.47 -4.37 -12.33
CA GLY A 70 -3.95 -3.44 -11.32
C GLY A 70 -3.42 -3.77 -9.93
N SER A 71 -2.76 -2.79 -9.29
CA SER A 71 -2.37 -2.91 -7.90
C SER A 71 -3.55 -2.68 -6.95
N ASN A 72 -3.42 -3.17 -5.71
CA ASN A 72 -4.36 -2.81 -4.65
C ASN A 72 -4.13 -1.34 -4.28
N HIS A 73 -4.73 -0.45 -5.06
CA HIS A 73 -4.63 0.97 -4.87
C HIS A 73 -5.57 1.37 -3.73
N GLY A 74 -5.07 1.37 -2.48
CA GLY A 74 -5.81 1.76 -1.28
C GLY A 74 -6.20 3.25 -1.22
N ASN A 75 -6.61 3.83 -2.36
CA ASN A 75 -6.88 5.24 -2.64
C ASN A 75 -5.74 6.17 -2.25
N ASN A 76 -6.08 7.44 -2.04
CA ASN A 76 -5.16 8.41 -1.47
C ASN A 76 -4.88 8.02 -0.02
N ARG A 77 -3.61 8.12 0.40
CA ARG A 77 -3.16 7.70 1.72
C ARG A 77 -4.02 8.30 2.83
N GLY A 78 -4.71 7.46 3.59
CA GLY A 78 -5.50 7.89 4.76
C GLY A 78 -6.85 8.55 4.43
N SER A 79 -7.27 8.53 3.16
CA SER A 79 -8.58 9.01 2.74
C SER A 79 -9.57 7.85 2.61
N TYR A 80 -10.71 7.96 3.28
CA TYR A 80 -11.71 6.90 3.36
C TYR A 80 -13.10 7.50 3.14
N SER A 81 -13.68 7.35 1.95
CA SER A 81 -15.06 7.76 1.71
C SER A 81 -16.03 6.63 1.99
N LEU A 82 -17.14 6.93 2.67
CA LEU A 82 -18.23 5.97 2.89
C LEU A 82 -19.29 6.04 1.77
N GLY A 83 -19.07 6.89 0.75
CA GLY A 83 -20.01 7.10 -0.36
C GLY A 83 -21.21 7.98 -0.01
N ASP A 84 -21.29 8.48 1.22
CA ASP A 84 -22.30 9.45 1.68
C ASP A 84 -21.73 10.88 1.83
N ASP A 85 -20.47 11.07 1.45
CA ASP A 85 -19.82 12.38 1.42
C ASP A 85 -20.30 13.20 0.22
N LEU A 86 -20.65 14.47 0.46
CA LEU A 86 -21.09 15.40 -0.59
C LEU A 86 -20.10 15.51 -1.76
N ASN A 87 -18.80 15.32 -1.48
CA ASN A 87 -17.71 15.45 -2.46
C ASN A 87 -17.15 14.10 -2.94
N SER A 88 -17.60 12.98 -2.38
CA SER A 88 -17.16 11.64 -2.75
C SER A 88 -18.33 10.66 -2.63
N VAL A 89 -19.10 10.57 -3.71
CA VAL A 89 -20.33 9.78 -3.77
C VAL A 89 -20.10 8.28 -4.02
N LYS A 90 -18.84 7.83 -4.02
CA LYS A 90 -18.50 6.42 -4.17
C LYS A 90 -17.60 6.00 -3.00
N PRO A 91 -17.92 4.91 -2.29
CA PRO A 91 -16.99 4.34 -1.34
C PRO A 91 -15.77 3.87 -2.12
N ASP A 92 -14.60 4.36 -1.74
CA ASP A 92 -13.39 4.18 -2.53
C ASP A 92 -12.50 3.07 -1.93
N TYR A 93 -12.47 2.91 -0.61
CA TYR A 93 -11.44 2.10 0.08
C TYR A 93 -11.75 0.63 0.29
N ASN A 94 -12.98 0.19 -0.01
CA ASN A 94 -13.39 -1.21 0.14
C ASN A 94 -13.75 -1.88 -1.20
N TYR A 95 -13.70 -1.17 -2.33
CA TYR A 95 -14.10 -1.71 -3.63
C TYR A 95 -12.90 -2.13 -4.50
N ASN A 96 -11.93 -1.24 -4.71
CA ASN A 96 -10.87 -1.46 -5.71
C ASN A 96 -9.92 -2.62 -5.35
N MET A 97 -9.80 -2.94 -4.06
CA MET A 97 -8.97 -4.03 -3.55
C MET A 97 -9.38 -5.42 -4.06
N ILE A 98 -10.66 -5.63 -4.35
CA ILE A 98 -11.18 -6.96 -4.71
C ILE A 98 -10.52 -7.47 -5.99
N ASN A 99 -10.30 -6.62 -6.99
CA ASN A 99 -9.71 -7.04 -8.26
C ASN A 99 -8.28 -7.56 -8.07
N SER A 100 -7.46 -6.86 -7.28
CA SER A 100 -6.09 -7.28 -6.99
C SER A 100 -6.05 -8.55 -6.15
N GLU A 101 -7.00 -8.74 -5.24
CA GLU A 101 -7.13 -9.99 -4.49
C GLU A 101 -7.47 -11.17 -5.40
N GLN A 102 -8.43 -11.02 -6.32
CA GLN A 102 -8.82 -12.10 -7.23
C GLN A 102 -7.69 -12.50 -8.16
N LEU A 103 -7.00 -11.52 -8.77
CA LEU A 103 -5.83 -11.80 -9.60
C LEU A 103 -4.73 -12.49 -8.79
N TRP A 104 -4.42 -11.98 -7.59
CA TRP A 104 -3.38 -12.60 -6.76
C TRP A 104 -3.75 -14.01 -6.31
N LYS A 105 -5.04 -14.29 -6.02
CA LYS A 105 -5.51 -15.65 -5.76
C LYS A 105 -5.21 -16.57 -6.95
N PHE A 106 -5.51 -16.10 -8.17
CA PHE A 106 -5.23 -16.87 -9.38
C PHE A 106 -3.72 -17.13 -9.54
N VAL A 107 -2.90 -16.09 -9.45
CA VAL A 107 -1.44 -16.19 -9.59
C VAL A 107 -0.84 -17.16 -8.55
N LYS A 108 -1.30 -17.09 -7.29
CA LYS A 108 -0.76 -17.92 -6.19
C LYS A 108 -1.05 -19.42 -6.36
N ILE A 109 -2.13 -19.81 -7.05
CA ILE A 109 -2.55 -21.22 -7.17
C ILE A 109 -2.20 -21.87 -8.51
N HIS A 110 -1.78 -21.10 -9.51
CA HIS A 110 -1.45 -21.60 -10.84
C HIS A 110 0.06 -21.50 -11.10
N ASP A 111 0.75 -22.63 -10.98
CA ASP A 111 2.22 -22.76 -11.13
C ASP A 111 2.76 -22.41 -12.53
N TYR A 112 1.90 -22.41 -13.55
CA TYR A 112 2.25 -22.01 -14.91
C TYR A 112 2.28 -20.48 -15.11
N VAL A 113 1.82 -19.71 -14.12
CA VAL A 113 1.97 -18.25 -14.08
C VAL A 113 3.19 -17.93 -13.23
N ILE A 114 4.22 -17.34 -13.83
CA ILE A 114 5.49 -17.05 -13.18
C ILE A 114 5.31 -16.05 -12.02
N GLY A 115 4.40 -15.10 -12.19
CA GLY A 115 4.15 -14.03 -11.24
C GLY A 115 3.40 -12.86 -11.88
N ASP A 116 3.40 -11.73 -11.18
CA ASP A 116 2.70 -10.52 -11.56
C ASP A 116 3.53 -9.26 -11.24
N PHE A 117 3.48 -8.28 -12.13
CA PHE A 117 4.03 -6.94 -11.94
C PHE A 117 2.87 -5.95 -11.76
N MET A 118 2.70 -5.47 -10.53
CA MET A 118 1.66 -4.51 -10.20
C MET A 118 1.93 -3.13 -10.82
N TRP A 119 0.87 -2.47 -11.29
CA TRP A 119 0.87 -1.07 -11.70
C TRP A 119 0.30 -0.20 -10.57
N THR A 120 1.12 0.53 -9.81
CA THR A 120 2.60 0.57 -9.77
C THR A 120 3.08 0.29 -8.34
N GLY A 121 4.39 0.20 -8.12
CA GLY A 121 4.95 0.04 -6.77
C GLY A 121 4.95 1.33 -5.92
N ILE A 122 5.15 2.49 -6.56
CA ILE A 122 5.11 3.82 -5.95
C ILE A 122 4.35 4.79 -6.87
N ASP A 123 3.65 5.76 -6.30
CA ASP A 123 2.99 6.81 -7.05
C ASP A 123 4.00 7.63 -7.85
N TYR A 124 3.55 8.20 -8.96
CA TYR A 124 4.38 8.98 -9.86
C TYR A 124 3.64 10.22 -10.39
N LEU A 125 4.40 11.23 -10.78
CA LEU A 125 3.86 12.47 -11.36
C LEU A 125 3.26 12.21 -12.75
N GLY A 126 2.18 12.92 -13.08
CA GLY A 126 1.49 12.78 -14.36
C GLY A 126 0.43 11.68 -14.36
N GLU A 127 0.05 11.22 -15.56
CA GLU A 127 -1.06 10.27 -15.82
C GLU A 127 -2.33 10.55 -15.02
N SER A 128 -2.60 11.84 -14.82
CA SER A 128 -3.69 12.32 -14.00
C SER A 128 -4.53 13.31 -14.78
N ARG A 129 -5.81 13.41 -14.38
CA ARG A 129 -6.72 14.45 -14.85
C ARG A 129 -6.76 15.55 -13.82
N TRP A 130 -6.81 16.80 -14.27
CA TRP A 130 -7.00 17.96 -13.39
C TRP A 130 -8.21 17.73 -12.46
N PRO A 131 -8.09 18.03 -11.15
CA PRO A 131 -6.99 18.73 -10.48
C PRO A 131 -5.79 17.86 -10.09
N GLY A 132 -5.83 16.54 -10.23
CA GLY A 132 -4.72 15.70 -9.80
C GLY A 132 -3.45 15.94 -10.63
N ILE A 133 -2.29 15.95 -9.97
CA ILE A 133 -0.96 16.11 -10.57
C ILE A 133 -0.13 14.82 -10.57
N SER A 134 -0.57 13.79 -9.85
CA SER A 134 0.08 12.48 -9.77
C SER A 134 -0.92 11.35 -9.90
N ARG A 135 -0.43 10.17 -10.30
CA ARG A 135 -1.20 8.93 -10.26
C ARG A 135 -1.13 8.33 -8.86
N SER A 136 -2.27 8.24 -8.19
CA SER A 136 -2.40 7.71 -6.83
C SER A 136 -2.80 6.22 -6.81
N PHE A 137 -2.15 5.41 -7.62
CA PHE A 137 -2.48 4.00 -7.78
C PHE A 137 -1.61 3.07 -6.96
N ALA A 138 -0.43 3.51 -6.55
CA ALA A 138 0.47 2.59 -5.90
C ALA A 138 0.10 2.34 -4.43
N PRO A 139 0.59 1.21 -3.88
CA PRO A 139 0.61 0.95 -2.45
C PRO A 139 1.45 1.94 -1.64
N LEU A 140 2.36 2.67 -2.27
CA LEU A 140 3.17 3.73 -1.67
C LEU A 140 2.84 5.08 -2.32
N ASP A 141 2.67 6.13 -1.54
CA ASP A 141 2.49 7.47 -2.09
C ASP A 141 3.78 8.07 -2.69
N LEU A 142 3.71 9.27 -3.27
CA LEU A 142 4.85 9.92 -3.93
C LEU A 142 6.02 10.21 -2.97
N CYS A 143 5.75 10.27 -1.66
CA CYS A 143 6.76 10.44 -0.61
C CYS A 143 7.29 9.10 -0.08
N GLY A 144 6.82 7.97 -0.63
CA GLY A 144 7.16 6.62 -0.18
C GLY A 144 6.41 6.20 1.09
N PHE A 145 5.39 6.93 1.51
CA PHE A 145 4.59 6.53 2.68
C PHE A 145 3.62 5.41 2.31
N PRO A 146 3.51 4.36 3.14
CA PRO A 146 2.61 3.26 2.86
C PRO A 146 1.15 3.69 2.93
N LYS A 147 0.38 3.26 1.94
CA LYS A 147 -1.09 3.24 1.94
C LYS A 147 -1.56 1.88 2.44
N ASP A 148 -2.87 1.70 2.64
CA ASP A 148 -3.40 0.42 3.13
C ASP A 148 -3.07 -0.76 2.20
N GLY A 149 -3.03 -0.52 0.89
CA GLY A 149 -2.64 -1.51 -0.12
C GLY A 149 -1.23 -2.07 0.06
N PHE A 150 -0.30 -1.35 0.71
CA PHE A 150 1.04 -1.89 1.01
C PHE A 150 0.94 -3.11 1.92
N TYR A 151 0.06 -3.03 2.90
CA TYR A 151 -0.13 -4.07 3.89
C TYR A 151 -0.89 -5.28 3.35
N PHE A 152 -1.66 -5.12 2.27
CA PHE A 152 -2.14 -6.26 1.49
C PHE A 152 -0.96 -7.08 0.98
N TYR A 153 -0.05 -6.49 0.22
CA TYR A 153 1.12 -7.21 -0.30
C TYR A 153 2.01 -7.74 0.81
N GLN A 154 2.23 -6.99 1.89
CA GLN A 154 2.97 -7.49 3.06
C GLN A 154 2.32 -8.76 3.63
N SER A 155 1.00 -8.78 3.80
CA SER A 155 0.27 -9.96 4.29
C SER A 155 0.37 -11.17 3.36
N GLN A 156 0.63 -10.97 2.07
CA GLN A 156 0.71 -12.05 1.09
C GLN A 156 2.13 -12.53 0.83
N TRP A 157 3.12 -11.64 0.95
CA TRP A 157 4.51 -11.87 0.50
C TRP A 157 5.51 -12.06 1.64
N THR A 158 5.11 -11.87 2.89
CA THR A 158 6.00 -12.08 4.05
C THR A 158 5.46 -13.14 5.02
N ALA A 159 6.39 -13.77 5.75
CA ALA A 159 6.07 -14.81 6.74
C ALA A 159 5.96 -14.26 8.17
N GLU A 160 6.54 -13.09 8.46
CA GLU A 160 6.50 -12.47 9.79
C GLU A 160 5.06 -12.11 10.15
N PRO A 161 4.51 -12.58 11.30
CA PRO A 161 3.12 -12.33 11.67
C PRO A 161 2.78 -10.84 11.75
N MET A 162 1.76 -10.42 11.00
CA MET A 162 1.37 -9.02 10.91
C MET A 162 -0.15 -8.83 10.92
N LEU A 163 -0.56 -7.62 11.33
CA LEU A 163 -1.93 -7.12 11.30
C LEU A 163 -1.87 -5.68 10.84
N HIS A 164 -2.77 -5.31 9.93
CA HIS A 164 -3.01 -3.93 9.55
C HIS A 164 -4.50 -3.66 9.53
N LEU A 165 -4.99 -2.89 10.50
CA LEU A 165 -6.37 -2.41 10.53
C LEU A 165 -6.48 -1.08 9.78
N PHE A 166 -7.63 -0.86 9.14
CA PHE A 166 -8.02 0.41 8.52
C PHE A 166 -9.56 0.46 8.39
N PRO A 167 -10.20 1.65 8.33
CA PRO A 167 -9.63 2.99 8.28
C PRO A 167 -9.16 3.50 9.64
N HIS A 168 -8.78 4.78 9.71
CA HIS A 168 -8.55 5.48 10.96
C HIS A 168 -9.81 5.55 11.85
N TRP A 169 -9.67 5.91 13.13
CA TRP A 169 -10.80 5.95 14.09
C TRP A 169 -11.20 7.36 14.55
N ASN A 170 -11.02 8.37 13.68
CA ASN A 170 -11.46 9.75 13.87
C ASN A 170 -12.65 10.08 12.95
N TRP A 171 -13.86 9.81 13.41
CA TRP A 171 -15.12 10.05 12.67
C TRP A 171 -16.08 10.95 13.46
N GLU A 172 -15.56 12.02 14.09
CA GLU A 172 -16.35 12.94 14.90
C GLU A 172 -17.63 13.40 14.17
N GLY A 173 -18.77 13.32 14.85
CA GLY A 173 -20.09 13.66 14.28
C GLY A 173 -20.77 12.51 13.53
N ARG A 174 -20.14 11.35 13.45
CA ARG A 174 -20.69 10.11 12.84
C ARG A 174 -20.91 9.00 13.88
N GLU A 175 -21.08 9.35 15.16
CA GLU A 175 -21.32 8.37 16.22
C GLU A 175 -22.53 7.47 15.90
N GLY A 176 -22.34 6.15 15.99
CA GLY A 176 -23.34 5.14 15.64
C GLY A 176 -23.41 4.81 14.14
N GLN A 177 -22.77 5.58 13.25
CA GLN A 177 -22.65 5.21 11.84
C GLN A 177 -21.84 3.92 11.70
N ILE A 178 -22.28 3.04 10.81
CA ILE A 178 -21.56 1.80 10.51
C ILE A 178 -20.34 2.11 9.64
N ILE A 179 -19.16 1.74 10.15
CA ILE A 179 -17.88 1.85 9.46
C ILE A 179 -17.38 0.44 9.14
N PRO A 180 -17.15 0.11 7.85
CA PRO A 180 -16.42 -1.08 7.46
C PRO A 180 -14.96 -1.00 7.94
N VAL A 181 -14.60 -1.83 8.92
CA VAL A 181 -13.23 -1.98 9.41
C VAL A 181 -12.61 -3.20 8.76
N LEU A 182 -11.56 -3.01 7.99
CA LEU A 182 -10.84 -4.05 7.27
C LEU A 182 -9.52 -4.39 7.96
N CYS A 183 -9.05 -5.62 7.76
CA CYS A 183 -7.77 -6.10 8.24
C CYS A 183 -7.05 -6.91 7.16
N TYR A 184 -5.83 -6.48 6.81
CA TYR A 184 -4.87 -7.34 6.12
C TYR A 184 -4.01 -8.07 7.15
N THR A 185 -3.77 -9.37 6.92
CA THR A 185 -3.03 -10.22 7.86
C THR A 185 -2.57 -11.51 7.20
N ASN A 186 -1.43 -12.05 7.65
CA ASN A 186 -1.01 -13.42 7.41
C ASN A 186 -1.30 -14.36 8.60
N CYS A 187 -2.03 -13.88 9.63
CA CYS A 187 -2.59 -14.72 10.68
C CYS A 187 -3.82 -15.48 10.15
N ASN A 188 -4.06 -16.69 10.65
CA ASN A 188 -5.23 -17.49 10.23
C ASN A 188 -6.53 -17.05 10.92
N GLU A 189 -6.43 -16.42 12.09
CA GLU A 189 -7.58 -16.00 12.90
C GLU A 189 -7.30 -14.60 13.47
N VAL A 190 -8.29 -13.71 13.43
CA VAL A 190 -8.21 -12.39 14.06
C VAL A 190 -9.50 -12.10 14.80
N GLU A 191 -9.36 -11.65 16.04
CA GLU A 191 -10.47 -11.15 16.84
C GLU A 191 -10.37 -9.64 16.98
N LEU A 192 -11.47 -8.94 16.65
CA LEU A 192 -11.56 -7.49 16.73
C LEU A 192 -12.26 -7.08 18.03
N PHE A 193 -11.72 -6.06 18.69
CA PHE A 193 -12.30 -5.44 19.88
C PHE A 193 -12.48 -3.94 19.66
N VAL A 194 -13.60 -3.40 20.14
CA VAL A 194 -13.87 -1.97 20.20
C VAL A 194 -14.10 -1.61 21.67
N ASN A 195 -13.24 -0.75 22.22
CA ASN A 195 -13.33 -0.34 23.62
C ASN A 195 -13.37 -1.54 24.60
N GLY A 196 -12.61 -2.59 24.29
CA GLY A 196 -12.53 -3.82 25.09
C GLY A 196 -13.67 -4.82 24.86
N LYS A 197 -14.71 -4.48 24.09
CA LYS A 197 -15.79 -5.40 23.71
C LYS A 197 -15.44 -6.14 22.43
N SER A 198 -15.52 -7.47 22.43
CA SER A 198 -15.32 -8.29 21.23
C SER A 198 -16.43 -8.07 20.20
N TYR A 199 -16.04 -7.96 18.93
CA TYR A 199 -16.91 -7.94 17.74
C TYR A 199 -16.78 -9.24 16.93
N GLY A 200 -16.23 -10.28 17.56
CA GLY A 200 -16.12 -11.62 17.00
C GLY A 200 -14.81 -11.87 16.27
N GLU A 201 -14.46 -13.16 16.22
CA GLU A 201 -13.32 -13.69 15.50
C GLU A 201 -13.70 -13.96 14.03
N LYS A 202 -12.82 -13.58 13.12
CA LYS A 202 -12.88 -13.96 11.71
C LYS A 202 -11.64 -14.74 11.32
N ARG A 203 -11.81 -15.63 10.35
CA ARG A 203 -10.79 -16.61 9.94
C ARG A 203 -10.58 -16.56 8.45
N ILE A 204 -9.33 -16.73 8.04
CA ILE A 204 -8.91 -16.77 6.64
C ILE A 204 -8.01 -17.98 6.41
N GLU A 205 -8.20 -18.64 5.27
CA GLU A 205 -7.34 -19.74 4.82
C GLU A 205 -7.21 -19.65 3.29
N PHE A 206 -6.01 -19.31 2.82
CA PHE A 206 -5.72 -19.25 1.39
C PHE A 206 -4.24 -19.56 1.03
N PRO A 207 -3.98 -20.49 0.09
CA PRO A 207 -4.95 -21.38 -0.55
C PRO A 207 -5.56 -22.35 0.46
N ARG A 208 -6.81 -22.77 0.22
CA ARG A 208 -7.42 -23.84 1.02
C ARG A 208 -6.68 -25.13 0.75
N GLN A 209 -6.38 -25.88 1.80
CA GLN A 209 -5.76 -27.18 1.65
C GLN A 209 -6.73 -28.17 0.98
N GLY A 210 -6.20 -28.93 0.02
CA GLY A 210 -6.89 -30.07 -0.57
C GLY A 210 -6.76 -31.32 0.30
N HIS A 211 -7.36 -32.42 -0.17
CA HIS A 211 -7.12 -33.73 0.44
C HIS A 211 -5.66 -34.15 0.26
N SER A 212 -5.06 -34.70 1.31
CA SER A 212 -3.71 -35.26 1.30
C SER A 212 -3.73 -36.78 1.46
N GLY A 213 -3.38 -37.48 0.38
CA GLY A 213 -3.23 -38.94 0.33
C GLY A 213 -4.51 -39.77 0.37
N ALA A 214 -5.59 -39.30 1.00
CA ALA A 214 -6.89 -39.97 1.04
C ALA A 214 -8.06 -38.98 1.21
N TRP A 215 -9.27 -39.43 0.90
CA TRP A 215 -10.49 -38.66 1.13
C TRP A 215 -10.61 -38.23 2.60
N ASN A 216 -10.93 -36.96 2.82
CA ASN A 216 -11.07 -36.32 4.13
C ASN A 216 -9.83 -36.38 5.03
N LYS A 217 -8.63 -36.52 4.45
CA LYS A 217 -7.35 -36.37 5.15
C LYS A 217 -6.69 -35.05 4.73
N PHE A 218 -6.08 -34.37 5.69
CA PHE A 218 -5.47 -33.05 5.53
C PHE A 218 -4.10 -33.04 6.20
N ASP A 219 -3.15 -32.30 5.64
CA ASP A 219 -1.80 -32.19 6.21
C ASP A 219 -1.77 -31.28 7.45
N ASN A 220 -2.69 -30.32 7.54
CA ASN A 220 -2.84 -29.39 8.65
C ASN A 220 -4.26 -29.44 9.23
N PRO A 221 -4.49 -28.94 10.46
CA PRO A 221 -5.84 -28.76 10.98
C PRO A 221 -6.70 -27.94 10.02
N VAL A 222 -7.96 -28.35 9.84
CA VAL A 222 -8.92 -27.62 8.99
C VAL A 222 -9.23 -26.27 9.64
N VAL A 223 -9.08 -25.19 8.88
CA VAL A 223 -9.59 -23.88 9.24
C VAL A 223 -10.98 -23.75 8.61
N ASN A 224 -11.94 -23.20 9.36
CA ASN A 224 -13.24 -22.83 8.82
C ASN A 224 -13.19 -21.34 8.47
N PRO A 225 -12.75 -20.95 7.24
CA PRO A 225 -12.65 -19.54 6.88
C PRO A 225 -14.03 -18.89 6.87
N THR A 226 -14.09 -17.67 7.38
CA THR A 226 -15.32 -16.85 7.42
C THR A 226 -15.43 -15.89 6.24
N THR A 227 -14.45 -15.93 5.33
CA THR A 227 -14.38 -15.13 4.12
C THR A 227 -13.77 -15.95 2.98
N ALA A 228 -14.09 -15.58 1.74
CA ALA A 228 -13.39 -16.06 0.55
C ALA A 228 -12.30 -15.07 0.10
N ASP A 229 -12.26 -13.87 0.70
CA ASP A 229 -11.34 -12.79 0.38
C ASP A 229 -9.99 -12.94 1.07
N LEU A 230 -9.01 -12.13 0.62
CA LEU A 230 -7.67 -12.05 1.21
C LEU A 230 -7.57 -10.99 2.32
N HIS A 231 -8.71 -10.53 2.80
CA HIS A 231 -8.85 -9.61 3.93
C HIS A 231 -9.97 -10.07 4.86
N LEU A 232 -9.97 -9.54 6.08
CA LEU A 232 -11.08 -9.66 7.02
C LEU A 232 -11.80 -8.31 7.11
N GLN A 233 -13.11 -8.29 7.31
CA GLN A 233 -13.90 -7.07 7.47
C GLN A 233 -14.88 -7.20 8.64
N TRP A 234 -15.14 -6.14 9.39
CA TRP A 234 -16.25 -6.05 10.34
C TRP A 234 -17.02 -4.75 10.12
N ASP A 235 -18.33 -4.78 10.26
CA ASP A 235 -19.18 -3.59 10.18
C ASP A 235 -19.44 -3.07 11.59
N ILE A 236 -18.81 -1.94 11.94
CA ILE A 236 -18.71 -1.46 13.32
C ILE A 236 -19.45 -0.13 13.49
N PRO A 237 -20.41 -0.01 14.42
CA PRO A 237 -20.96 1.31 14.78
C PRO A 237 -19.87 2.15 15.44
N TYR A 238 -19.58 3.31 14.84
CA TYR A 238 -18.53 4.19 15.32
C TYR A 238 -18.80 4.67 16.75
N SER A 239 -17.79 4.50 17.60
CA SER A 239 -17.71 5.13 18.91
C SER A 239 -16.25 5.50 19.19
N PRO A 240 -15.96 6.73 19.63
CA PRO A 240 -14.59 7.13 19.95
C PRO A 240 -13.93 6.17 20.93
N GLY A 241 -12.62 5.97 20.77
CA GLY A 241 -11.82 5.14 21.66
C GLY A 241 -10.82 4.28 20.89
N VAL A 242 -10.82 2.96 21.13
CA VAL A 242 -9.77 2.06 20.63
C VAL A 242 -10.36 0.89 19.84
N LEU A 243 -9.90 0.74 18.61
CA LEU A 243 -9.96 -0.51 17.86
C LEU A 243 -8.72 -1.34 18.18
N LYS A 244 -8.90 -2.63 18.45
CA LYS A 244 -7.80 -3.57 18.69
C LYS A 244 -8.03 -4.87 17.93
N ALA A 245 -7.09 -5.26 17.07
CA ALA A 245 -7.04 -6.58 16.48
C ALA A 245 -6.06 -7.47 17.25
N VAL A 246 -6.45 -8.73 17.46
CA VAL A 246 -5.63 -9.78 18.06
C VAL A 246 -5.51 -10.92 17.05
N GLY A 247 -4.33 -11.07 16.48
CA GLY A 247 -4.02 -12.06 15.45
C GLY A 247 -3.47 -13.33 16.07
N LYS A 248 -4.00 -14.47 15.62
CA LYS A 248 -3.64 -15.79 16.11
C LYS A 248 -3.18 -16.68 14.96
N VAL A 249 -2.19 -17.52 15.25
CA VAL A 249 -1.75 -18.63 14.40
C VAL A 249 -1.86 -19.90 15.23
N ASN A 250 -2.64 -20.87 14.75
CA ASN A 250 -2.94 -22.12 15.46
C ASN A 250 -3.46 -21.87 16.89
N GLY A 251 -4.38 -20.90 17.05
CA GLY A 251 -4.98 -20.52 18.34
C GLY A 251 -4.06 -19.75 19.30
N LYS A 252 -2.78 -19.51 18.94
CA LYS A 252 -1.84 -18.72 19.75
C LYS A 252 -1.79 -17.29 19.26
N ILE A 253 -1.87 -16.33 20.18
CA ILE A 253 -1.70 -14.91 19.88
C ILE A 253 -0.26 -14.67 19.42
N VAL A 254 -0.09 -14.08 18.23
CA VAL A 254 1.22 -13.78 17.64
C VAL A 254 1.40 -12.31 17.27
N SER A 255 0.30 -11.56 17.13
CA SER A 255 0.35 -10.15 16.78
C SER A 255 -0.84 -9.40 17.39
N THR A 256 -0.65 -8.12 17.69
CA THR A 256 -1.73 -7.21 18.11
C THR A 256 -1.54 -5.86 17.45
N PHE A 257 -2.62 -5.23 17.02
CA PHE A 257 -2.59 -3.91 16.38
C PHE A 257 -3.72 -3.04 16.93
N GLU A 258 -3.46 -1.75 17.14
CA GLU A 258 -4.43 -0.81 17.71
C GLU A 258 -4.53 0.46 16.88
N ILE A 259 -5.76 0.95 16.67
CA ILE A 259 -6.06 2.30 16.18
C ILE A 259 -6.83 3.03 17.27
N LYS A 260 -6.47 4.29 17.52
CA LYS A 260 -7.08 5.11 18.56
C LYS A 260 -7.69 6.36 17.94
N THR A 261 -8.83 6.79 18.45
CA THR A 261 -9.33 8.14 18.20
C THR A 261 -8.35 9.13 18.81
N THR A 262 -7.76 9.99 17.97
CA THR A 262 -6.74 10.96 18.41
C THR A 262 -7.35 12.28 18.83
N GLY A 263 -6.63 13.00 19.69
CA GLY A 263 -6.96 14.40 20.00
C GLY A 263 -6.52 15.39 18.91
N ASN A 264 -6.60 16.68 19.26
CA ASN A 264 -6.11 17.76 18.40
C ASN A 264 -4.58 17.70 18.21
N PRO A 265 -4.05 18.14 17.06
CA PRO A 265 -2.62 18.33 16.83
C PRO A 265 -1.94 19.11 17.96
N PHE A 266 -0.79 18.62 18.42
CA PHE A 266 -0.07 19.18 19.57
C PHE A 266 1.44 19.31 19.34
N ASN A 267 2.09 18.33 18.70
CA ASN A 267 3.52 18.33 18.47
C ASN A 267 3.91 17.70 17.13
N LEU A 268 5.15 18.00 16.70
CA LEU A 268 5.78 17.42 15.53
C LEU A 268 6.77 16.33 15.96
N LYS A 269 6.97 15.31 15.11
CA LYS A 269 8.05 14.34 15.27
C LYS A 269 8.75 14.10 13.93
N LEU A 270 10.09 14.09 13.98
CA LEU A 270 10.96 13.97 12.82
C LEU A 270 11.61 12.58 12.80
N HIS A 271 11.53 11.91 11.66
CA HIS A 271 11.99 10.55 11.44
C HIS A 271 12.87 10.49 10.18
N PRO A 272 14.20 10.60 10.32
CA PRO A 272 15.09 10.37 9.18
C PRO A 272 15.17 8.88 8.83
N ASP A 273 15.36 8.58 7.55
CA ASP A 273 15.77 7.26 7.07
C ASP A 273 17.26 6.97 7.34
N SER A 274 18.08 8.02 7.48
CA SER A 274 19.47 7.95 7.91
C SER A 274 19.85 9.14 8.79
N ASP A 275 20.57 8.89 9.88
CA ASP A 275 21.19 9.92 10.72
C ASP A 275 22.55 10.40 10.19
N THR A 276 23.11 9.70 9.21
CA THR A 276 24.43 9.96 8.61
C THR A 276 24.36 10.06 7.09
N LEU A 277 25.14 10.99 6.52
CA LEU A 277 25.16 11.30 5.10
C LEU A 277 26.59 11.29 4.56
N LEU A 278 26.78 10.76 3.36
CA LEU A 278 28.07 10.84 2.66
C LEU A 278 28.36 12.28 2.20
N ILE A 279 29.60 12.73 2.31
CA ILE A 279 30.07 14.07 1.86
C ILE A 279 30.35 14.17 0.36
N ASP A 280 29.52 13.58 -0.49
CA ASP A 280 29.75 13.53 -1.94
C ASP A 280 28.77 14.36 -2.78
N GLU A 281 28.07 15.31 -2.13
CA GLU A 281 26.92 16.07 -2.67
C GLU A 281 25.76 15.20 -3.17
N ARG A 282 25.78 13.89 -2.93
CA ARG A 282 24.72 12.95 -3.32
C ARG A 282 24.14 12.22 -2.12
N GLY A 283 24.78 12.30 -0.95
CA GLY A 283 24.19 11.92 0.32
C GLY A 283 22.86 12.62 0.56
N VAL A 284 21.79 11.84 0.69
CA VAL A 284 20.42 12.31 0.91
C VAL A 284 19.80 11.58 2.09
N ALA A 285 19.02 12.32 2.89
CA ALA A 285 18.18 11.79 3.94
C ALA A 285 16.74 12.25 3.70
N ASN A 286 15.81 11.30 3.71
CA ASN A 286 14.39 11.56 3.71
C ASN A 286 13.91 11.64 5.16
N VAL A 287 13.37 12.80 5.55
CA VAL A 287 12.85 13.01 6.89
C VAL A 287 11.32 13.03 6.84
N ARG A 288 10.70 11.97 7.35
CA ARG A 288 9.25 11.92 7.60
C ARG A 288 8.91 12.83 8.77
N VAL A 289 7.83 13.58 8.63
CA VAL A 289 7.30 14.49 9.65
C VAL A 289 5.90 14.03 10.01
N GLU A 290 5.70 13.75 11.30
CA GLU A 290 4.41 13.32 11.84
C GLU A 290 3.77 14.46 12.63
N ILE A 291 2.48 14.70 12.40
CA ILE A 291 1.64 15.55 13.23
C ILE A 291 0.98 14.69 14.30
N LEU A 292 1.32 14.93 15.56
CA LEU A 292 0.91 14.10 16.69
C LEU A 292 -0.03 14.84 17.63
N ASP A 293 -0.92 14.11 18.29
CA ASP A 293 -1.71 14.60 19.42
C ASP A 293 -0.87 14.66 20.72
N SER A 294 -1.48 15.16 21.79
CA SER A 294 -0.80 15.26 23.10
C SER A 294 -0.36 13.93 23.73
N GLN A 295 -0.86 12.80 23.22
CA GLN A 295 -0.52 11.45 23.66
C GLN A 295 0.51 10.78 22.73
N GLY A 296 0.94 11.48 21.66
CA GLY A 296 1.93 10.98 20.70
C GLY A 296 1.35 10.11 19.59
N ASN A 297 0.03 10.11 19.37
CA ASN A 297 -0.60 9.40 18.26
C ASN A 297 -0.65 10.31 17.02
N ILE A 298 -0.40 9.75 15.82
CA ILE A 298 -0.53 10.49 14.56
C ILE A 298 -1.98 10.91 14.38
N VAL A 299 -2.23 12.21 14.17
CA VAL A 299 -3.57 12.74 13.88
C VAL A 299 -3.88 12.49 12.41
N PRO A 300 -4.78 11.53 12.08
CA PRO A 300 -4.95 11.05 10.70
C PRO A 300 -5.63 12.06 9.78
N THR A 301 -6.20 13.14 10.35
CA THR A 301 -6.90 14.21 9.63
C THR A 301 -6.11 15.52 9.59
N ALA A 302 -4.89 15.55 10.12
CA ALA A 302 -4.12 16.79 10.23
C ALA A 302 -3.56 17.24 8.87
N ASP A 303 -3.74 18.54 8.58
CA ASP A 303 -3.26 19.22 7.36
C ASP A 303 -2.32 20.41 7.66
N ASN A 304 -1.80 20.48 8.89
CA ASN A 304 -1.00 21.60 9.39
C ASN A 304 0.16 21.95 8.45
N LEU A 305 0.36 23.24 8.17
CA LEU A 305 1.55 23.74 7.47
C LEU A 305 2.78 23.60 8.37
N VAL A 306 3.81 22.91 7.87
CA VAL A 306 5.11 22.79 8.53
C VAL A 306 6.15 23.57 7.73
N THR A 307 6.85 24.49 8.42
CA THR A 307 7.98 25.24 7.87
C THR A 307 9.29 24.65 8.39
N PHE A 308 10.25 24.47 7.51
CA PHE A 308 11.55 23.86 7.77
C PHE A 308 12.65 24.91 7.72
N LEU A 309 13.53 24.87 8.72
CA LEU A 309 14.75 25.67 8.81
C LEU A 309 15.93 24.71 8.92
N ILE A 310 16.97 24.95 8.14
CA ILE A 310 18.19 24.13 8.13
C ILE A 310 19.41 25.00 8.42
N GLU A 311 20.26 24.51 9.32
CA GLU A 311 21.54 25.13 9.69
C GLU A 311 22.66 24.10 9.51
N GLY A 312 23.86 24.56 9.12
CA GLY A 312 25.05 23.70 8.97
C GLY A 312 25.25 23.15 7.57
N GLU A 313 25.87 21.97 7.47
CA GLU A 313 26.41 21.42 6.21
C GLU A 313 25.39 20.61 5.39
N GLY A 314 24.18 21.16 5.25
CA GLY A 314 23.08 20.54 4.52
C GLY A 314 22.13 21.56 3.90
N LYS A 315 21.41 21.13 2.87
CA LYS A 315 20.39 21.93 2.18
C LYS A 315 19.12 21.13 1.96
N ILE A 316 17.98 21.81 2.00
CA ILE A 316 16.69 21.23 1.61
C ILE A 316 16.65 21.17 0.09
N ILE A 317 16.43 19.97 -0.47
CA ILE A 317 16.31 19.75 -1.91
C ILE A 317 14.90 19.35 -2.35
N GLY A 318 14.02 19.05 -1.40
CA GLY A 318 12.67 18.60 -1.67
C GLY A 318 11.79 18.69 -0.43
N VAL A 319 10.50 18.93 -0.63
CA VAL A 319 9.44 18.74 0.36
C VAL A 319 8.23 18.12 -0.33
N GLY A 320 7.44 17.31 0.37
CA GLY A 320 6.25 16.66 -0.18
C GLY A 320 5.32 16.13 0.89
N ASN A 321 4.12 15.69 0.52
CA ASN A 321 3.17 15.07 1.44
C ASN A 321 2.41 13.88 0.84
N GLY A 322 2.55 13.61 -0.47
CA GLY A 322 1.85 12.53 -1.15
C GLY A 322 0.38 12.82 -1.49
N ASP A 323 -0.12 14.04 -1.30
CA ASP A 323 -1.45 14.44 -1.78
C ASP A 323 -1.41 14.61 -3.32
N PRO A 324 -2.18 13.81 -4.08
CA PRO A 324 -2.17 13.92 -5.54
C PRO A 324 -2.78 15.21 -6.07
N ASN A 325 -3.41 16.03 -5.23
CA ASN A 325 -4.00 17.32 -5.61
C ASN A 325 -3.25 18.54 -5.04
N ASP A 326 -2.10 18.33 -4.37
CA ASP A 326 -1.30 19.44 -3.84
C ASP A 326 -0.38 20.03 -4.93
N HIS A 327 -0.77 21.19 -5.47
CA HIS A 327 -0.04 21.90 -6.52
C HIS A 327 1.17 22.71 -6.03
N ILE A 328 1.49 22.70 -4.72
CA ILE A 328 2.57 23.51 -4.17
C ILE A 328 3.94 22.93 -4.58
N SER A 329 4.88 23.79 -4.98
CA SER A 329 6.20 23.40 -5.49
C SER A 329 7.01 22.53 -4.51
N PHE A 330 7.55 21.41 -4.99
CA PHE A 330 8.43 20.52 -4.22
C PHE A 330 9.76 21.19 -3.79
N LYS A 331 10.09 22.39 -4.29
CA LYS A 331 11.35 23.10 -4.04
C LYS A 331 11.24 24.23 -3.02
N LEU A 332 10.25 24.16 -2.13
CA LEU A 332 10.08 25.08 -1.02
C LEU A 332 10.70 24.56 0.27
N SER A 333 10.68 25.40 1.30
CA SER A 333 11.06 25.06 2.67
C SER A 333 9.85 24.86 3.58
N GLU A 334 8.66 24.59 3.02
CA GLU A 334 7.44 24.35 3.79
C GLU A 334 6.48 23.42 3.04
N ARG A 335 5.67 22.70 3.80
CA ARG A 335 4.67 21.77 3.27
C ARG A 335 3.55 21.52 4.26
N LYS A 336 2.31 21.51 3.79
CA LYS A 336 1.18 20.99 4.58
C LYS A 336 1.32 19.50 4.80
N ALA A 337 0.99 19.03 5.99
CA ALA A 337 0.68 17.63 6.18
C ALA A 337 -0.48 17.21 5.27
N PHE A 338 -0.47 15.96 4.81
CA PHE A 338 -1.61 15.30 4.21
C PHE A 338 -1.91 14.08 5.07
N ASN A 339 -3.09 14.06 5.69
CA ASN A 339 -3.51 13.01 6.60
C ASN A 339 -2.44 12.66 7.66
N GLY A 340 -1.93 13.70 8.34
CA GLY A 340 -0.99 13.58 9.45
C GLY A 340 0.50 13.53 9.08
N LEU A 341 0.87 13.46 7.78
CA LEU A 341 2.25 13.30 7.35
C LEU A 341 2.70 14.34 6.30
N CYS A 342 3.94 14.80 6.41
CA CYS A 342 4.69 15.39 5.29
C CYS A 342 6.16 14.94 5.33
N GLN A 343 6.96 15.37 4.36
CA GLN A 343 8.36 14.99 4.18
C GLN A 343 9.22 16.20 3.83
N VAL A 344 10.45 16.20 4.30
CA VAL A 344 11.54 17.06 3.82
C VAL A 344 12.74 16.20 3.43
N VAL A 345 13.38 16.52 2.31
CA VAL A 345 14.53 15.82 1.77
C VAL A 345 15.75 16.72 1.92
N ILE A 346 16.75 16.23 2.66
CA ILE A 346 17.99 16.92 2.97
C ILE A 346 19.11 16.30 2.15
N GLN A 347 19.95 17.16 1.56
CA GLN A 347 21.19 16.75 0.89
C GLN A 347 22.39 17.34 1.63
N SER A 348 23.44 16.54 1.83
CA SER A 348 24.72 17.00 2.38
C SER A 348 25.46 17.94 1.43
N THR A 349 26.36 18.76 1.98
CA THR A 349 27.36 19.50 1.19
C THR A 349 28.63 18.66 1.00
N GLN A 350 29.69 19.23 0.40
CA GLN A 350 31.02 18.61 0.32
C GLN A 350 31.81 18.65 1.64
N LYS A 351 31.26 19.28 2.68
CA LYS A 351 31.93 19.42 3.96
C LYS A 351 31.31 18.48 4.97
N SER A 352 32.17 17.84 5.76
CA SER A 352 31.73 17.14 6.94
C SER A 352 31.26 18.14 7.99
N GLY A 353 30.20 17.77 8.71
CA GLY A 353 29.63 18.67 9.70
C GLY A 353 28.28 18.22 10.22
N LYS A 354 27.80 19.00 11.18
CA LYS A 354 26.46 18.84 11.74
C LYS A 354 25.46 19.54 10.83
N ILE A 355 24.32 18.90 10.61
CA ILE A 355 23.15 19.47 9.94
C ILE A 355 22.04 19.50 10.97
N LYS A 356 21.50 20.68 11.25
CA LYS A 356 20.39 20.85 12.20
C LYS A 356 19.13 21.24 11.44
N LEU A 357 18.14 20.36 11.45
CA LEU A 357 16.80 20.61 10.94
C LEU A 357 15.90 21.06 12.09
N THR A 358 15.16 22.14 11.88
CA THR A 358 14.07 22.59 12.76
C THR A 358 12.77 22.62 11.98
N ALA A 359 11.73 21.98 12.51
CA ALA A 359 10.38 22.00 11.96
C ALA A 359 9.44 22.79 12.87
N LYS A 360 8.69 23.74 12.29
CA LYS A 360 7.77 24.63 12.99
C LYS A 360 6.38 24.54 12.38
N SER A 361 5.36 24.62 13.21
CA SER A 361 3.98 24.76 12.76
C SER A 361 3.19 25.61 13.76
N ASN A 362 2.22 26.37 13.28
CA ASN A 362 1.45 27.28 14.13
C ASN A 362 0.74 26.50 15.26
N LYS A 363 0.94 26.94 16.51
CA LYS A 363 0.38 26.33 17.75
C LYS A 363 0.86 24.91 18.07
N LEU A 364 1.80 24.34 17.33
CA LEU A 364 2.41 23.04 17.66
C LEU A 364 3.77 23.25 18.34
N LYS A 365 4.18 22.30 19.18
CA LYS A 365 5.56 22.26 19.68
C LYS A 365 6.53 22.03 18.52
N GLU A 366 7.55 22.88 18.43
CA GLU A 366 8.64 22.74 17.45
C GLU A 366 9.41 21.43 17.67
N ALA A 367 9.93 20.87 16.58
CA ALA A 367 10.80 19.68 16.62
C ALA A 367 12.16 19.99 16.00
N HIS A 368 13.18 19.33 16.52
CA HIS A 368 14.56 19.45 16.04
C HIS A 368 15.13 18.07 15.73
N LEU A 369 15.98 18.00 14.72
CA LEU A 369 16.70 16.81 14.32
C LEU A 369 18.13 17.20 13.94
N ASP A 370 19.09 16.46 14.48
CA ASP A 370 20.49 16.59 14.11
C ASP A 370 20.87 15.40 13.21
N LEU A 371 21.48 15.69 12.07
CA LEU A 371 22.10 14.73 11.15
C LEU A 371 23.58 15.06 11.03
N TYR A 372 24.38 14.11 10.55
CA TYR A 372 25.82 14.28 10.42
C TYR A 372 26.30 13.89 9.02
N SER A 373 27.08 14.77 8.39
CA SER A 373 27.79 14.46 7.14
C SER A 373 29.24 14.09 7.44
N HIS A 374 29.70 12.96 6.89
CA HIS A 374 31.07 12.47 7.04
C HIS A 374 31.67 11.94 5.74
#